data_AF-A0A9E0DS70-F1
#
_entry.id   AF-A0A9E0DS70-F1
#
_cell.length_a   1.000
_cell.length_b   1.000
_cell.length_c   1.000
_cell.angle_alpha   90.00
_cell.angle_beta   90.00
_cell.angle_gamma   90.00
#
_symmetry.space_group_name_H-M   'P 1'
#
loop_
_entity.id
_entity.type
_entity.pdbx_description
1 polymer ?
#
loop_
_entity_poly.entity_id
_entity_poly.type
_entity_poly.pdbx_seq_one_letter_code
_entity_poly.pdbx_strand_id
1 'polypeptide(L)'
;VKTHQYYWRERRGTMTTDLRLIQLRRVLFVKTIVTIFIWGLPALIGPLSVLAILGIPIPEDPIYLRLFGGACTAWGVAYWFAYKDPLRNVAIVKAGLVDNALPTLVIVFLGVTGQVSSVFILISGLLTGLFFVLFLLLMPRVERSVTG
;
A
#
# COMPACT_ATOMS: atom_id res chain seq x y z
N VAL A 1 19.55 -11.26 -39.45
CA VAL A 1 20.19 -11.20 -38.11
C VAL A 1 19.59 -10.10 -37.22
N LYS A 2 19.46 -8.84 -37.68
CA LYS A 2 18.85 -7.74 -36.88
C LYS A 2 17.38 -7.98 -36.49
N THR A 3 16.56 -8.58 -37.37
CA THR A 3 15.15 -8.92 -37.12
C THR A 3 14.95 -9.96 -36.02
N HIS A 4 15.83 -10.97 -35.95
CA HIS A 4 15.78 -11.98 -34.90
C HIS A 4 16.10 -11.37 -33.53
N GLN A 5 17.15 -10.55 -33.43
CA GLN A 5 17.48 -9.85 -32.19
C GLN A 5 16.37 -8.90 -31.71
N TYR A 6 15.66 -8.24 -32.64
CA TYR A 6 14.54 -7.36 -32.32
C TYR A 6 13.38 -8.13 -31.68
N TYR A 7 12.97 -9.23 -32.33
CA TYR A 7 11.92 -10.11 -31.84
C TYR A 7 12.19 -10.61 -30.41
N TRP A 8 13.41 -11.09 -30.13
CA TRP A 8 13.77 -11.55 -28.79
C TRP A 8 13.89 -10.45 -27.75
N ARG A 9 14.11 -9.19 -28.15
CA ARG A 9 14.14 -8.05 -27.24
C ARG A 9 12.72 -7.64 -26.84
N GLU A 10 11.83 -7.55 -27.82
CA GLU A 10 10.42 -7.22 -27.63
C GLU A 10 9.70 -8.27 -26.79
N ARG A 11 9.88 -9.56 -27.11
CA ARG A 11 9.31 -10.67 -26.34
C ARG A 11 9.79 -10.73 -24.89
N ARG A 12 11.05 -10.36 -24.63
CA ARG A 12 11.59 -10.26 -23.26
C ARG A 12 10.99 -9.05 -22.53
N GLY A 13 10.82 -7.92 -23.23
CA GLY A 13 10.16 -6.74 -22.69
C GLY A 13 8.73 -7.03 -22.23
N THR A 14 7.91 -7.61 -23.11
CA THR A 14 6.50 -7.95 -22.79
C THR A 14 6.39 -8.89 -21.60
N MET A 15 7.17 -9.98 -21.59
CA MET A 15 7.15 -10.95 -20.49
C MET A 15 7.55 -10.33 -19.13
N THR A 16 8.51 -9.41 -19.11
CA THR A 16 8.90 -8.70 -17.87
C THR A 16 7.81 -7.74 -17.38
N THR A 17 7.10 -7.08 -18.30
CA THR A 17 5.99 -6.19 -17.99
C THR A 17 4.80 -6.97 -17.42
N ASP A 18 4.47 -8.10 -18.03
CA ASP A 18 3.39 -8.98 -17.56
C ASP A 18 3.68 -9.53 -16.17
N LEU A 19 4.91 -9.97 -15.92
CA LEU A 19 5.32 -10.45 -14.60
C LEU A 19 5.22 -9.35 -13.54
N ARG A 20 5.67 -8.13 -13.84
CA ARG A 20 5.56 -6.98 -12.94
C ARG A 20 4.11 -6.64 -12.64
N LEU A 21 3.24 -6.69 -13.64
CA LEU A 21 1.81 -6.43 -13.46
C LEU A 21 1.17 -7.50 -12.56
N ILE A 22 1.49 -8.78 -12.77
CA ILE A 22 1.04 -9.88 -11.91
C ILE A 22 1.51 -9.67 -10.46
N GLN A 23 2.77 -9.29 -10.27
CA GLN A 23 3.33 -8.98 -8.94
C GLN A 23 2.60 -7.79 -8.30
N LEU A 24 2.38 -6.71 -9.04
CA LEU A 24 1.64 -5.54 -8.56
C LEU A 24 0.23 -5.92 -8.09
N ARG A 25 -0.48 -6.75 -8.86
CA ARG A 25 -1.82 -7.25 -8.47
C ARG A 25 -1.76 -8.04 -7.17
N ARG A 26 -0.78 -8.93 -7.00
CA ARG A 26 -0.60 -9.69 -5.74
C ARG A 26 -0.34 -8.74 -4.56
N VAL A 27 0.52 -7.75 -4.73
CA VAL A 27 0.81 -6.75 -3.69
C VAL A 27 -0.45 -5.95 -3.35
N LEU A 28 -1.20 -5.48 -4.35
CA LEU A 28 -2.46 -4.75 -4.14
C LEU A 28 -3.52 -5.59 -3.44
N PHE A 29 -3.61 -6.88 -3.74
CA PHE A 29 -4.51 -7.80 -3.05
C PHE A 29 -4.13 -7.93 -1.57
N VAL A 30 -2.86 -8.21 -1.27
CA VAL A 30 -2.38 -8.29 0.12
C VAL A 30 -2.56 -6.95 0.84
N LYS A 31 -2.24 -5.84 0.20
CA LYS A 31 -2.44 -4.49 0.74
C LYS A 31 -3.92 -4.25 1.06
N THR A 32 -4.84 -4.67 0.20
CA THR A 32 -6.29 -4.57 0.45
C THR A 32 -6.66 -5.30 1.74
N ILE A 33 -6.25 -6.56 1.89
CA ILE A 33 -6.55 -7.37 3.06
C ILE A 33 -5.96 -6.77 4.33
N VAL A 34 -4.68 -6.39 4.32
CA VAL A 34 -4.03 -5.75 5.47
C VAL A 34 -4.74 -4.44 5.85
N THR A 35 -5.02 -3.60 4.86
CA THR A 35 -5.62 -2.28 5.11
C THR A 35 -7.03 -2.41 5.68
N ILE A 36 -7.83 -3.37 5.23
CA ILE A 36 -9.19 -3.59 5.77
C ILE A 36 -9.13 -4.30 7.12
N PHE A 37 -8.46 -5.44 7.20
CA PHE A 37 -8.64 -6.36 8.33
C PHE A 37 -7.64 -6.16 9.47
N ILE A 38 -6.47 -5.56 9.20
CA ILE A 38 -5.45 -5.31 10.23
C ILE A 38 -5.51 -3.87 10.74
N TRP A 39 -5.83 -2.92 9.87
CA TRP A 39 -5.86 -1.50 10.25
C TRP A 39 -7.28 -0.92 10.29
N GLY A 40 -8.04 -1.01 9.20
CA GLY A 40 -9.32 -0.34 9.01
C GLY A 40 -10.42 -0.79 9.98
N LEU A 41 -10.90 -2.03 9.83
CA LEU A 41 -11.98 -2.59 10.66
C LEU A 41 -11.61 -2.63 12.15
N PRO A 42 -10.39 -3.04 12.56
CA PRO A 42 -10.02 -2.98 13.98
C PRO A 42 -10.09 -1.56 14.55
N ALA A 43 -9.59 -0.54 13.85
CA ALA A 43 -9.69 0.85 14.32
C ALA A 43 -11.14 1.38 14.26
N LEU A 44 -11.92 0.97 13.25
CA LEU A 44 -13.28 1.46 13.03
C LEU A 44 -14.26 0.91 14.05
N ILE A 45 -14.28 -0.41 14.28
CA ILE A 45 -15.28 -1.06 15.14
C ILE A 45 -14.71 -1.94 16.25
N GLY A 46 -13.38 -2.12 16.31
CA GLY A 46 -12.75 -2.96 17.32
C GLY A 46 -12.98 -2.47 18.75
N PRO A 47 -13.16 -3.36 19.73
CA PRO A 47 -13.23 -2.97 21.15
C PRO A 47 -11.91 -2.32 21.58
N LEU A 48 -11.99 -1.19 22.30
CA LEU A 48 -10.78 -0.46 22.74
C LEU A 48 -9.86 -1.34 23.61
N SER A 49 -10.44 -2.22 24.43
CA SER A 49 -9.69 -3.19 25.25
C SER A 49 -8.79 -4.11 24.42
N VAL A 50 -9.24 -4.54 23.24
CA VAL A 50 -8.45 -5.38 22.33
C VAL A 50 -7.32 -4.57 21.69
N LEU A 51 -7.57 -3.30 21.35
CA LEU A 51 -6.55 -2.41 20.80
C LEU A 51 -5.47 -2.06 21.84
N ALA A 52 -5.84 -1.95 23.12
CA ALA A 52 -4.88 -1.80 24.23
C ALA A 52 -3.90 -2.98 24.33
N ILE A 53 -4.34 -4.22 24.07
CA ILE A 53 -3.47 -5.41 24.09
C ILE A 53 -2.36 -5.29 23.03
N LEU A 54 -2.64 -4.62 21.90
CA LEU A 54 -1.65 -4.34 20.86
C LEU A 54 -0.70 -3.18 21.23
N GLY A 55 -0.83 -2.64 22.44
CA GLY A 55 -0.06 -1.49 22.92
C GLY A 55 -0.41 -0.19 22.19
N ILE A 56 -1.55 -0.12 21.49
CA ILE A 56 -1.99 1.09 20.81
C ILE A 56 -2.45 2.10 21.88
N PRO A 57 -1.93 3.34 21.91
CA PRO A 57 -2.41 4.36 22.82
C PRO A 57 -3.91 4.60 22.58
N ILE A 58 -4.73 4.43 23.62
CA ILE A 58 -6.17 4.69 23.53
C ILE A 58 -6.39 6.17 23.85
N PRO A 59 -6.92 6.96 22.89
CA PRO A 59 -7.29 8.35 23.17
C PRO A 59 -8.50 8.40 24.11
N GLU A 60 -8.59 9.45 24.93
CA GLU A 60 -9.75 9.69 25.81
C GLU A 60 -11.07 9.76 25.01
N ASP A 61 -11.02 10.42 23.84
CA ASP A 61 -12.09 10.39 22.86
C ASP A 61 -11.72 9.47 21.68
N PRO A 62 -12.43 8.34 21.47
CA PRO A 62 -12.13 7.41 20.41
C PRO A 62 -12.50 7.94 19.01
N ILE A 63 -13.19 9.08 18.86
CA ILE A 63 -13.72 9.54 17.57
C ILE A 63 -12.64 9.59 16.47
N TYR A 64 -11.45 10.10 16.77
CA TYR A 64 -10.34 10.17 15.81
C TYR A 64 -9.90 8.79 15.33
N LEU A 65 -9.80 7.82 16.25
CA LEU A 65 -9.44 6.43 15.93
C LEU A 65 -10.51 5.77 15.04
N ARG A 66 -11.79 6.01 15.34
CA ARG A 66 -12.92 5.47 14.58
C ARG A 66 -12.95 6.04 13.15
N LEU A 67 -12.80 7.36 13.02
CA LEU A 67 -12.73 8.04 11.73
C LEU A 67 -11.51 7.58 10.91
N PHE A 68 -10.36 7.42 11.55
CA PHE A 68 -9.16 6.85 10.93
C PHE A 68 -9.43 5.43 10.40
N GLY A 69 -10.05 4.57 11.20
CA GLY A 69 -10.45 3.24 10.75
C GLY A 69 -11.40 3.25 9.56
N GLY A 70 -12.35 4.20 9.52
CA GLY A 70 -13.23 4.43 8.37
C GLY A 70 -12.46 4.80 7.11
N ALA A 71 -11.54 5.76 7.21
CA ALA A 71 -10.68 6.18 6.11
C ALA A 71 -9.78 5.04 5.60
N CYS A 72 -9.14 4.28 6.50
CA CYS A 72 -8.34 3.11 6.13
C CYS A 72 -9.19 2.04 5.44
N THR A 73 -10.39 1.76 5.93
CA THR A 73 -11.31 0.80 5.30
C THR A 73 -11.68 1.24 3.88
N ALA A 74 -11.99 2.52 3.67
CA ALA A 74 -12.24 3.09 2.35
C ALA A 74 -11.03 2.98 1.41
N TRP A 75 -9.82 3.22 1.91
CA TRP A 75 -8.57 2.98 1.17
C TRP A 75 -8.40 1.51 0.78
N GLY A 76 -8.76 0.59 1.66
CA GLY A 76 -8.84 -0.83 1.34
C GLY A 76 -9.72 -1.12 0.11
N VAL A 77 -10.91 -0.52 0.07
CA VAL A 77 -11.82 -0.62 -1.10
C VAL A 77 -11.19 0.00 -2.35
N ALA A 78 -10.50 1.14 -2.22
CA ALA A 78 -9.79 1.75 -3.35
C ALA A 78 -8.70 0.80 -3.89
N TYR A 79 -7.91 0.16 -3.02
CA TYR A 79 -6.92 -0.83 -3.43
C TYR A 79 -7.54 -2.06 -4.10
N TRP A 80 -8.76 -2.45 -3.73
CA TRP A 80 -9.48 -3.52 -4.42
C TRP A 80 -9.76 -3.17 -5.89
N PHE A 81 -10.19 -1.94 -6.18
CA PHE A 81 -10.36 -1.48 -7.57
C PHE A 81 -9.05 -1.50 -8.34
N ALA A 82 -7.96 -1.04 -7.71
CA ALA A 82 -6.63 -1.11 -8.31
C ALA A 82 -6.14 -2.56 -8.52
N TYR A 83 -6.44 -3.48 -7.61
CA TYR A 83 -6.12 -4.90 -7.78
C TYR A 83 -6.83 -5.51 -9.01
N LYS A 84 -8.10 -5.15 -9.22
CA LYS A 84 -8.89 -5.63 -10.37
C LYS A 84 -8.27 -5.19 -11.69
N ASP A 85 -7.90 -3.91 -11.79
CA ASP A 85 -7.27 -3.33 -12.98
C ASP A 85 -6.27 -2.22 -12.59
N PRO A 86 -4.97 -2.55 -12.40
CA PRO A 86 -3.98 -1.57 -11.96
C PRO A 86 -3.65 -0.52 -13.02
N LEU A 87 -3.79 -0.84 -14.30
CA LEU A 87 -3.46 0.05 -15.40
C LEU A 87 -4.53 1.14 -15.57
N ARG A 88 -5.80 0.78 -15.42
CA ARG A 88 -6.90 1.75 -15.40
C ARG A 88 -6.92 2.59 -14.13
N ASN A 89 -6.43 2.05 -13.01
CA ASN A 89 -6.47 2.69 -11.69
C ASN A 89 -5.09 3.16 -11.19
N VAL A 90 -4.20 3.58 -12.11
CA VAL A 90 -2.84 4.06 -11.76
C VAL A 90 -2.86 5.20 -10.73
N ALA A 91 -3.88 6.06 -10.76
CA ALA A 91 -4.03 7.12 -9.77
C ALA A 91 -4.11 6.59 -8.34
N ILE A 92 -4.79 5.46 -8.12
CA ILE A 92 -4.89 4.81 -6.80
C ILE A 92 -3.53 4.22 -6.39
N VAL A 93 -2.79 3.63 -7.33
CA VAL A 93 -1.43 3.11 -7.04
C VAL A 93 -0.48 4.24 -6.65
N LYS A 94 -0.54 5.38 -7.36
CA LYS A 94 0.25 6.59 -7.04
C LYS A 94 -0.13 7.21 -5.71
N ALA A 95 -1.43 7.33 -5.44
CA ALA A 95 -1.89 7.82 -4.14
C ALA A 95 -1.51 6.84 -3.03
N GLY A 96 -1.56 5.54 -3.31
CA GLY A 96 -1.06 4.49 -2.43
C GLY A 96 0.43 4.63 -2.11
N LEU A 97 1.25 5.10 -3.05
CA LEU A 97 2.67 5.39 -2.78
C LEU A 97 2.79 6.46 -1.68
N VAL A 98 2.03 7.55 -1.80
CA VAL A 98 2.03 8.65 -0.82
C VAL A 98 1.44 8.20 0.52
N ASP A 99 0.31 7.49 0.49
CA ASP A 99 -0.35 6.89 1.66
C ASP A 99 0.58 5.98 2.46
N ASN A 100 1.56 5.33 1.82
CA ASN A 100 2.51 4.48 2.53
C ASN A 100 3.77 5.25 2.96
N ALA A 101 4.22 6.23 2.17
CA ALA A 101 5.36 7.06 2.53
C ALA A 101 5.11 7.89 3.81
N LEU A 102 3.96 8.55 3.92
CA LEU A 102 3.69 9.49 5.01
C LEU A 102 3.64 8.80 6.39
N PRO A 103 2.88 7.71 6.60
CA PRO A 103 2.90 6.98 7.87
C PRO A 103 4.27 6.39 8.18
N THR A 104 4.99 5.89 7.17
CA THR A 104 6.37 5.39 7.36
C THR A 104 7.27 6.48 7.92
N LEU A 105 7.24 7.68 7.32
CA LEU A 105 8.05 8.82 7.77
C LEU A 105 7.69 9.23 9.21
N VAL A 106 6.39 9.30 9.53
CA VAL A 106 5.92 9.63 10.89
C VAL A 106 6.41 8.58 11.89
N ILE A 107 6.26 7.29 11.60
CA ILE A 107 6.66 6.21 12.52
C ILE A 107 8.18 6.16 12.67
N VAL A 108 8.95 6.37 11.59
CA VAL A 108 10.41 6.46 11.67
C VAL A 108 10.83 7.65 12.53
N PHE A 109 10.26 8.84 12.30
CA PHE A 109 10.56 10.04 13.08
C PHE A 109 10.23 9.87 14.58
N LEU A 110 9.04 9.37 14.89
CA LEU A 110 8.64 9.11 16.28
C LEU A 110 9.46 7.96 16.90
N GLY A 111 9.86 6.97 16.10
CA GLY A 111 10.70 5.85 16.53
C GLY A 111 12.10 6.31 16.93
N VAL A 112 12.76 7.13 16.10
CA VAL A 112 14.12 7.63 16.40
C VAL A 112 14.14 8.62 17.56
N THR A 113 13.01 9.29 17.84
CA THR A 113 12.85 10.18 19.00
C THR A 113 12.41 9.45 20.27
N GLY A 114 12.26 8.12 20.22
CA GLY A 114 11.88 7.29 21.38
C GLY A 114 10.40 7.40 21.77
N GLN A 115 9.54 7.95 20.90
CA GLN A 115 8.12 8.21 21.17
C GLN A 115 7.19 7.06 20.75
N VAL A 116 7.71 6.00 20.13
CA VAL A 116 6.94 4.80 19.77
C VAL A 116 7.26 3.67 20.73
N SER A 117 6.29 3.32 21.57
CA SER A 117 6.38 2.16 22.49
C SER A 117 5.68 0.91 21.98
N SER A 118 4.75 1.05 21.03
CA SER A 118 3.96 -0.07 20.51
C SER A 118 4.72 -0.87 19.45
N VAL A 119 4.92 -2.16 19.71
CA VAL A 119 5.45 -3.12 18.72
C VAL A 119 4.52 -3.20 17.49
N PHE A 120 3.21 -3.11 17.68
CA PHE A 120 2.25 -3.09 16.58
C PHE A 120 2.45 -1.89 15.65
N ILE A 121 2.71 -0.70 16.21
CA ILE A 121 3.02 0.51 15.41
C ILE A 121 4.35 0.34 14.67
N LEU A 122 5.38 -0.22 15.31
CA LEU A 122 6.67 -0.48 14.65
C LEU A 122 6.53 -1.45 13.46
N ILE A 123 5.80 -2.56 13.65
CA ILE A 123 5.48 -3.51 12.57
C ILE A 123 4.68 -2.81 11.46
N SER A 124 3.72 -1.97 11.82
CA SER A 124 2.93 -1.20 10.84
C SER A 124 3.81 -0.22 10.05
N GLY A 125 4.82 0.39 10.68
CA GLY A 125 5.83 1.21 10.02
C GLY A 125 6.67 0.42 9.01
N LEU A 126 7.12 -0.78 9.40
CA LEU A 126 7.84 -1.68 8.48
C LEU A 126 6.98 -2.11 7.29
N LEU A 127 5.71 -2.46 7.54
CA LEU A 127 4.78 -2.86 6.49
C LEU A 127 4.47 -1.72 5.52
N THR A 128 4.19 -0.53 6.03
CA THR A 128 3.96 0.65 5.19
C THR A 128 5.21 1.01 4.39
N GLY A 129 6.40 0.93 4.99
CA GLY A 129 7.67 1.12 4.27
C GLY A 129 7.89 0.08 3.16
N LEU A 130 7.58 -1.19 3.43
CA LEU A 130 7.63 -2.25 2.43
C LEU A 130 6.67 -1.99 1.27
N PHE A 131 5.41 -1.64 1.56
CA PHE A 131 4.43 -1.32 0.50
C PHE A 131 4.84 -0.10 -0.31
N PHE A 132 5.41 0.93 0.31
CA PHE A 132 5.98 2.08 -0.39
C PHE A 132 7.05 1.64 -1.39
N VAL A 133 8.03 0.83 -0.96
CA VAL A 133 9.09 0.33 -1.85
C VAL A 133 8.50 -0.53 -2.97
N LEU A 134 7.56 -1.43 -2.67
CA LEU A 134 6.93 -2.29 -3.67
C LEU A 134 6.14 -1.47 -4.71
N PHE A 135 5.39 -0.46 -4.29
CA PHE A 135 4.68 0.42 -5.22
C PHE A 135 5.62 1.27 -6.05
N LEU A 136 6.75 1.71 -5.49
CA LEU A 136 7.77 2.43 -6.24
C LEU A 136 8.39 1.57 -7.34
N LEU A 137 8.73 0.31 -7.01
CA LEU A 137 9.38 -0.63 -7.93
C LEU A 137 8.44 -1.19 -9.00
N LEU A 138 7.16 -1.39 -8.66
CA LEU A 138 6.16 -2.03 -9.51
C LEU A 138 5.21 -1.03 -10.21
N MET A 139 5.44 0.28 -10.05
CA MET A 139 4.60 1.33 -10.63
C MET A 139 4.39 1.09 -12.14
N PRO A 140 3.14 1.07 -12.63
CA PRO A 140 2.88 0.99 -14.06
C PRO A 140 3.46 2.21 -14.77
N ARG A 141 4.32 1.95 -15.75
CA ARG A 141 4.78 2.99 -16.67
C ARG A 141 3.67 3.17 -17.70
N VAL A 142 2.91 4.26 -17.57
CA VAL A 142 2.01 4.68 -18.65
C VAL A 142 2.92 5.15 -19.78
N GLU A 143 3.21 4.28 -20.74
CA GLU A 143 3.74 4.70 -22.03
C GLU A 143 2.69 5.61 -22.65
N ARG A 144 2.96 6.92 -22.68
CA ARG A 144 2.21 7.82 -23.53
C ARG A 144 2.49 7.37 -24.95
N SER A 145 1.59 6.60 -25.55
CA SER A 145 1.47 6.57 -27.01
C SER A 145 1.06 7.98 -27.41
N VAL A 146 2.07 8.82 -27.70
CA VAL A 146 1.87 10.07 -28.43
C VAL A 146 1.49 9.65 -29.85
N THR A 147 0.19 9.50 -30.07
CA THR A 147 -0.41 9.60 -31.39
C THR A 147 -1.33 10.81 -31.34
N GLY A 148 -0.77 11.93 -31.76
CA GLY A 148 -1.47 13.06 -32.34
C GLY A 148 -0.74 13.38 -33.63
#